data_AF-I0R8L1-F1
#
_entry.id   AF-I0R8L1-F1
#
_cell.length_a   1.000
_cell.length_b   1.000
_cell.length_c   1.000
_cell.angle_alpha   90.00
_cell.angle_beta   90.00
_cell.angle_gamma   90.00
#
_symmetry.space_group_name_H-M   'P 1'
#
loop_
_entity.id
_entity.type
_entity.pdbx_description
1 polymer ?
#
loop_
_entity_poly.entity_id
_entity_poly.type
_entity_poly.pdbx_seq_one_letter_code
_entity_poly.pdbx_strand_id
1 'polypeptide(L)'
;MDLRPLFDGIFGKQRTVLYKRPEFERRELDEMLKELAKIPLLHWDRYVFSREPLDGRISVNQRQVYMQKAWECGMEWADKLKVKYGNLSAERLADVLNMEVEYQTVPENTDRVLFAEFKEPNHIQVYMDAIHRVEDFLSLDSIKEIIGYINIADILLLHEIFHSIEEKHKKEIYTKIEKIRLWSIGFLHYESCVVALSEIAAMAFAYRYSEIKFSPYLIDVILVYGYSKNEASGLYEEMIGLFNNRLEEI
;
A
#
# COMPACT_ATOMS: atom_id res chain seq x y z
N MET A 1 6.22 -5.51 25.74
CA MET A 1 7.32 -5.15 24.82
C MET A 1 6.66 -4.26 23.79
N ASP A 2 6.95 -2.96 23.85
CA ASP A 2 6.19 -1.89 23.21
C ASP A 2 6.36 -1.93 21.67
N LEU A 3 5.35 -2.49 21.00
CA LEU A 3 5.28 -2.63 19.54
C LEU A 3 4.80 -1.30 18.94
N ARG A 4 5.74 -0.36 18.82
CA ARG A 4 5.56 0.84 18.00
C ARG A 4 5.35 0.43 16.54
N PRO A 5 4.20 0.72 15.90
CA PRO A 5 3.97 0.32 14.51
C PRO A 5 4.65 1.30 13.54
N LEU A 6 5.63 0.81 12.79
CA LEU A 6 5.63 0.66 11.32
C LEU A 6 5.13 1.77 10.35
N PHE A 7 4.86 3.00 10.78
CA PHE A 7 4.58 4.14 9.87
C PHE A 7 5.29 5.44 10.28
N ASP A 8 6.52 5.34 10.80
CA ASP A 8 7.42 6.50 10.78
C ASP A 8 7.93 6.69 9.34
N GLY A 9 7.11 7.27 8.44
CA GLY A 9 7.52 7.36 7.03
C GLY A 9 6.69 8.19 6.04
N ILE A 10 5.55 8.79 6.40
CA ILE A 10 4.90 9.83 5.56
C ILE A 10 4.93 11.20 6.25
N PHE A 11 4.85 11.23 7.59
CA PHE A 11 5.10 12.44 8.38
C PHE A 11 5.95 12.09 9.59
N GLY A 12 7.22 12.50 9.56
CA GLY A 12 8.16 12.30 10.65
C GLY A 12 7.74 13.01 11.94
N LYS A 13 8.14 12.42 13.07
CA LYS A 13 7.93 12.92 14.44
C LYS A 13 8.28 14.41 14.59
N GLN A 14 7.35 15.20 15.11
CA GLN A 14 7.66 16.51 15.67
C GLN A 14 8.50 16.33 16.94
N ARG A 15 9.82 16.48 16.82
CA ARG A 15 10.66 16.90 17.95
C ARG A 15 10.66 18.43 17.96
N THR A 16 10.59 19.00 19.16
CA THR A 16 10.52 20.43 19.51
C THR A 16 11.71 21.27 19.00
N VAL A 17 11.78 21.41 17.69
CA VAL A 17 12.42 22.46 16.91
C VAL A 17 11.40 22.74 15.79
N LEU A 18 11.12 23.99 15.45
CA LEU A 18 10.23 24.34 14.32
C LEU A 18 10.74 23.68 13.03
N TYR A 19 10.31 22.45 12.76
CA TYR A 19 10.60 21.73 11.54
C TYR A 19 9.78 22.40 10.45
N LYS A 20 10.42 23.29 9.69
CA LYS A 20 9.82 23.78 8.46
C LYS A 20 9.79 22.59 7.50
N ARG A 21 8.59 22.13 7.15
CA ARG A 21 8.41 21.08 6.15
C ARG A 21 9.15 21.48 4.87
N PRO A 22 9.85 20.55 4.20
CA PRO A 22 10.53 20.84 2.95
C PRO A 22 9.50 21.35 1.93
N GLU A 23 9.85 22.43 1.22
CA GLU A 23 9.06 22.94 0.11
C GLU A 23 9.55 22.25 -1.17
N PHE A 24 8.63 21.54 -1.84
CA PHE A 24 8.91 20.86 -3.10
C PHE A 24 8.40 21.71 -4.28
N GLU A 25 8.95 21.45 -5.48
CA GLU A 25 8.35 21.97 -6.71
C GLU A 25 6.91 21.47 -6.79
N ARG A 26 5.95 22.40 -6.84
CA ARG A 26 4.53 22.05 -6.88
C ARG A 26 4.20 21.51 -8.28
N ARG A 27 3.75 20.25 -8.31
CA ARG A 27 3.28 19.58 -9.53
C ARG A 27 1.76 19.38 -9.50
N GLU A 28 1.15 19.39 -10.67
CA GLU A 28 -0.27 19.03 -10.80
C GLU A 28 -0.44 17.51 -10.75
N LEU A 29 -1.60 17.05 -10.26
CA LEU A 29 -1.82 15.64 -9.98
C LEU A 29 -1.72 14.77 -11.23
N ASP A 30 -2.27 15.23 -12.35
CA ASP A 30 -2.27 14.46 -13.60
C ASP A 30 -0.87 14.29 -14.18
N GLU A 31 0.01 15.30 -14.06
CA GLU A 31 1.42 15.19 -14.46
C GLU A 31 2.14 14.13 -13.64
N MET A 32 1.97 14.15 -12.31
CA MET A 32 2.58 13.15 -11.43
C MET A 32 2.10 11.73 -11.77
N LEU A 33 0.80 11.55 -11.96
CA LEU A 33 0.22 10.25 -12.28
C LEU A 33 0.64 9.75 -13.67
N LYS A 34 0.73 10.62 -14.68
CA LYS A 34 1.19 10.26 -16.04
C LYS A 34 2.60 9.68 -16.03
N GLU A 35 3.50 10.29 -15.26
CA GLU A 35 4.88 9.79 -15.15
C GLU A 35 4.95 8.50 -14.35
N LEU A 36 4.30 8.44 -13.18
CA LEU A 36 4.29 7.23 -12.33
C LEU A 36 3.63 6.03 -13.01
N ALA A 37 2.60 6.25 -13.84
CA ALA A 37 1.92 5.19 -14.59
C ALA A 37 2.84 4.46 -15.59
N LYS A 38 3.98 5.04 -15.95
CA LYS A 38 4.97 4.40 -16.84
C LYS A 38 5.81 3.33 -16.12
N ILE A 39 5.82 3.33 -14.78
CA ILE A 39 6.58 2.37 -13.98
C ILE A 39 5.91 0.99 -14.06
N PRO A 40 6.61 -0.06 -14.53
CA PRO A 40 6.06 -1.42 -14.55
C PRO A 40 5.61 -1.89 -13.16
N LEU A 41 4.52 -2.66 -13.08
CA LEU A 41 3.90 -3.10 -11.81
C LEU A 41 4.89 -3.72 -10.81
N LEU A 42 5.85 -4.49 -11.30
CA LEU A 42 6.83 -5.20 -10.47
C LEU A 42 8.12 -4.40 -10.20
N HIS A 43 8.19 -3.14 -10.67
CA HIS A 43 9.33 -2.24 -10.47
C HIS A 43 9.12 -1.25 -9.32
N TRP A 44 8.03 -1.41 -8.57
CA TRP A 44 7.73 -0.64 -7.36
C TRP A 44 8.46 -1.17 -6.11
N ASP A 45 9.30 -2.18 -6.26
CA ASP A 45 10.01 -2.85 -5.16
C ASP A 45 10.79 -1.85 -4.30
N ARG A 46 11.55 -0.92 -4.89
CA ARG A 46 12.29 0.08 -4.10
C ARG A 46 11.40 1.00 -3.27
N TYR A 47 10.29 1.45 -3.85
CA TYR A 47 9.31 2.28 -3.15
C TYR A 47 8.75 1.54 -1.93
N VAL A 48 8.26 0.32 -2.13
CA VAL A 48 7.62 -0.43 -1.04
C VAL A 48 8.62 -0.83 0.04
N PHE A 49 9.81 -1.29 -0.34
CA PHE A 49 10.83 -1.71 0.61
C PHE A 49 11.51 -0.56 1.37
N SER A 50 11.44 0.70 0.91
CA SER A 50 11.96 1.80 1.75
C SER A 50 11.04 2.15 2.93
N ARG A 51 9.83 1.56 2.98
CA ARG A 51 8.93 1.61 4.14
C ARG A 51 9.12 0.43 5.10
N GLU A 52 9.99 -0.53 4.77
CA GLU A 52 10.29 -1.70 5.59
C GLU A 52 11.30 -1.34 6.70
N PRO A 53 11.00 -1.58 8.01
CA PRO A 53 11.96 -1.31 9.09
C PRO A 53 13.28 -2.07 8.99
N LEU A 54 13.29 -3.18 8.25
CA LEU A 54 14.47 -3.98 7.95
C LEU A 54 15.24 -3.45 6.72
N ASP A 55 14.97 -2.21 6.29
CA ASP A 55 15.67 -1.57 5.17
C ASP A 55 17.20 -1.61 5.35
N GLY A 56 17.89 -1.84 4.23
CA GLY A 56 19.32 -2.13 4.17
C GLY A 56 19.72 -3.58 4.48
N ARG A 57 18.83 -4.44 5.01
CA ARG A 57 19.12 -5.88 5.22
C ARG A 57 18.66 -6.79 4.09
N ILE A 58 17.72 -6.33 3.28
CA ILE A 58 17.21 -7.04 2.10
C ILE A 58 17.92 -6.48 0.86
N SER A 59 18.73 -7.33 0.22
CA SER A 59 19.45 -6.96 -1.01
C SER A 59 18.50 -6.68 -2.17
N VAL A 60 18.96 -5.94 -3.18
CA VAL A 60 18.16 -5.57 -4.36
C VAL A 60 17.60 -6.80 -5.08
N ASN A 61 18.42 -7.82 -5.32
CA ASN A 61 17.97 -9.07 -5.95
C ASN A 61 16.89 -9.79 -5.12
N GLN A 62 17.01 -9.77 -3.79
CA GLN A 62 15.98 -10.33 -2.92
C GLN A 62 14.69 -9.53 -2.99
N ARG A 63 14.75 -8.19 -3.03
CA ARG A 63 13.56 -7.32 -3.18
C ARG A 63 12.77 -7.65 -4.43
N GLN A 64 13.43 -7.88 -5.56
CA GLN A 64 12.77 -8.25 -6.82
C GLN A 64 12.07 -9.62 -6.71
N VAL A 65 12.75 -10.63 -6.16
CA VAL A 65 12.16 -11.96 -5.95
C VAL A 65 10.97 -11.89 -4.99
N TYR A 66 11.11 -11.10 -3.93
CA TYR A 66 10.07 -10.88 -2.94
C TYR A 66 8.87 -10.12 -3.49
N MET A 67 9.09 -9.09 -4.29
CA MET A 67 8.06 -8.38 -5.02
C MET A 67 7.26 -9.34 -5.90
N GLN A 68 7.94 -10.16 -6.70
CA GLN A 68 7.28 -11.14 -7.57
C GLN A 68 6.40 -12.11 -6.77
N LYS A 69 6.97 -12.77 -5.76
CA LYS A 69 6.27 -13.80 -4.99
C LYS A 69 5.10 -13.26 -4.16
N ALA A 70 5.28 -12.08 -3.54
CA ALA A 70 4.20 -11.44 -2.80
C ALA A 70 3.09 -10.98 -3.75
N TRP A 71 3.44 -10.44 -4.91
CA TRP A 71 2.47 -10.06 -5.93
C TRP A 71 1.66 -11.28 -6.40
N GLU A 72 2.34 -12.38 -6.76
CA GLU A 72 1.70 -13.65 -7.12
C GLU A 72 0.77 -14.17 -6.03
N CYS A 73 1.20 -14.11 -4.75
CA CYS A 73 0.36 -14.49 -3.62
C CYS A 73 -0.96 -13.71 -3.59
N GLY A 74 -0.91 -12.38 -3.72
CA GLY A 74 -2.13 -11.56 -3.76
C GLY A 74 -3.04 -11.89 -4.94
N MET A 75 -2.45 -12.05 -6.13
CA MET A 75 -3.17 -12.44 -7.36
C MET A 75 -3.89 -13.79 -7.19
N GLU A 76 -3.19 -14.79 -6.65
CA GLU A 76 -3.74 -16.12 -6.41
C GLU A 76 -4.92 -16.10 -5.44
N TRP A 77 -4.84 -15.30 -4.37
CA TRP A 77 -5.93 -15.18 -3.40
C TRP A 77 -7.15 -14.51 -4.01
N ALA A 78 -6.96 -13.48 -4.84
CA ALA A 78 -8.05 -12.84 -5.56
C ALA A 78 -8.75 -13.85 -6.49
N ASP A 79 -7.98 -14.64 -7.26
CA ASP A 79 -8.52 -15.66 -8.16
C ASP A 79 -9.24 -16.78 -7.39
N LYS A 80 -8.67 -17.26 -6.27
CA LYS A 80 -9.31 -18.26 -5.39
C LYS A 80 -10.67 -17.76 -4.89
N LEU A 81 -10.78 -16.50 -4.48
CA LEU A 81 -12.04 -15.95 -4.00
C LEU A 81 -13.05 -15.72 -5.12
N LYS A 82 -12.61 -15.25 -6.30
CA LYS A 82 -13.47 -15.13 -7.49
C LYS A 82 -14.03 -16.49 -7.92
N VAL A 83 -13.23 -17.56 -7.87
CA VAL A 83 -13.69 -18.93 -8.16
C VAL A 83 -14.71 -19.40 -7.12
N LYS A 84 -14.46 -19.10 -5.83
CA LYS A 84 -15.29 -19.59 -4.73
C LYS A 84 -16.63 -18.87 -4.59
N TYR A 85 -16.64 -17.55 -4.74
CA TYR A 85 -17.80 -16.69 -4.45
C TYR A 85 -18.35 -15.95 -5.67
N GLY A 86 -17.70 -16.06 -6.83
CA GLY A 86 -17.99 -15.26 -8.01
C GLY A 86 -17.37 -13.86 -7.92
N ASN A 87 -17.72 -13.01 -8.90
CA ASN A 87 -17.23 -11.63 -8.95
C ASN A 87 -18.13 -10.70 -8.12
N LEU A 88 -18.09 -10.84 -6.80
CA LEU A 88 -18.84 -9.98 -5.87
C LEU A 88 -18.22 -8.58 -5.79
N SER A 89 -19.03 -7.56 -5.48
CA SER A 89 -18.49 -6.25 -5.07
C SER A 89 -17.65 -6.36 -3.80
N ALA A 90 -16.81 -5.37 -3.51
CA ALA A 90 -15.94 -5.37 -2.33
C ALA A 90 -16.73 -5.53 -1.02
N GLU A 91 -17.82 -4.78 -0.84
CA GLU A 91 -18.72 -4.90 0.32
C GLU A 91 -19.35 -6.30 0.43
N ARG A 92 -19.83 -6.86 -0.68
CA ARG A 92 -20.44 -8.19 -0.68
C ARG A 92 -19.40 -9.28 -0.42
N LEU A 93 -18.15 -9.06 -0.82
CA LEU A 93 -17.04 -9.94 -0.47
C LEU A 93 -16.74 -9.88 1.03
N ALA A 94 -16.68 -8.68 1.61
CA ALA A 94 -16.54 -8.49 3.05
C ALA A 94 -17.65 -9.21 3.83
N ASP A 95 -18.92 -9.05 3.40
CA ASP A 95 -20.09 -9.72 4.01
C ASP A 95 -19.92 -11.25 4.05
N VAL A 96 -19.58 -11.89 2.92
CA VAL A 96 -19.43 -13.36 2.87
C VAL A 96 -18.22 -13.88 3.62
N LEU A 97 -17.24 -13.00 3.90
CA LEU A 97 -16.10 -13.28 4.76
C LEU A 97 -16.41 -13.01 6.25
N ASN A 98 -17.60 -12.51 6.58
CA ASN A 98 -18.05 -12.10 7.92
C ASN A 98 -17.25 -10.92 8.49
N MET A 99 -16.90 -9.97 7.63
CA MET A 99 -16.26 -8.72 8.01
C MET A 99 -17.31 -7.65 8.34
N GLU A 100 -17.09 -6.91 9.42
CA GLU A 100 -17.82 -5.69 9.76
C GLU A 100 -17.10 -4.50 9.12
N VAL A 101 -17.75 -3.81 8.19
CA VAL A 101 -17.16 -2.67 7.46
C VAL A 101 -17.80 -1.37 7.93
N GLU A 102 -16.97 -0.41 8.33
CA GLU A 102 -17.38 0.95 8.67
C GLU A 102 -16.71 1.98 7.76
N TYR A 103 -17.49 2.97 7.34
CA TYR A 103 -17.01 4.13 6.59
C TYR A 103 -17.08 5.36 7.47
N GLN A 104 -15.91 5.92 7.83
CA GLN A 104 -15.80 7.04 8.78
C GLN A 104 -15.26 8.29 8.09
N THR A 105 -15.85 9.45 8.40
CA THR A 105 -15.47 10.74 7.79
C THR A 105 -14.32 11.45 8.50
N VAL A 106 -13.85 10.95 9.65
CA VAL A 106 -12.76 11.57 10.41
C VAL A 106 -11.85 10.46 10.94
N PRO A 107 -10.55 10.45 10.63
CA PRO A 107 -9.61 9.59 11.34
C PRO A 107 -9.55 10.03 12.80
N GLU A 108 -9.73 9.11 13.75
CA GLU A 108 -9.56 9.42 15.18
C GLU A 108 -8.17 10.03 15.40
N ASN A 109 -8.13 11.19 16.09
CA ASN A 109 -6.95 12.02 16.38
C ASN A 109 -5.63 11.22 16.46
N THR A 110 -4.97 11.07 15.33
CA THR A 110 -3.67 10.42 15.23
C THR A 110 -2.79 11.31 14.37
N ASP A 111 -1.53 11.48 14.80
CA ASP A 111 -0.51 12.25 14.08
C ASP A 111 -0.13 11.62 12.69
N ARG A 112 -0.87 10.60 12.24
CA ARG A 112 -0.65 9.81 11.03
C ARG A 112 -1.96 9.67 10.26
N VAL A 113 -1.91 9.90 8.95
CA VAL A 113 -3.06 9.70 8.06
C VAL A 113 -3.14 8.23 7.69
N LEU A 114 -4.18 7.54 8.15
CA LEU A 114 -4.58 6.20 7.69
C LEU A 114 -5.70 6.35 6.66
N PHE A 115 -5.72 5.50 5.64
CA PHE A 115 -6.77 5.50 4.60
C PHE A 115 -7.79 4.40 4.81
N ALA A 116 -7.33 3.25 5.30
CA ALA A 116 -8.16 2.18 5.84
C ALA A 116 -7.34 1.40 6.86
N GLU A 117 -8.01 0.56 7.64
CA GLU A 117 -7.36 -0.41 8.51
C GLU A 117 -8.25 -1.64 8.78
N PHE A 118 -7.63 -2.80 8.79
CA PHE A 118 -8.17 -4.03 9.35
C PHE A 118 -7.80 -4.13 10.84
N LYS A 119 -8.84 -4.25 11.67
CA LYS A 119 -8.77 -4.54 13.10
C LYS A 119 -9.22 -5.97 13.35
N GLU A 120 -8.33 -6.77 13.92
CA GLU A 120 -8.67 -8.11 14.37
C GLU A 120 -9.84 -8.08 15.39
N PRO A 121 -10.74 -9.06 15.36
CA PRO A 121 -10.70 -10.25 14.49
C PRO A 121 -11.41 -10.08 13.13
N ASN A 122 -12.29 -9.10 12.97
CA ASN A 122 -13.24 -9.07 11.85
C ASN A 122 -13.72 -7.66 11.45
N HIS A 123 -13.01 -6.59 11.80
CA HIS A 123 -13.48 -5.22 11.58
C HIS A 123 -12.61 -4.49 10.56
N ILE A 124 -13.20 -3.78 9.61
CA ILE A 124 -12.50 -2.93 8.63
C ILE A 124 -13.06 -1.52 8.73
N GLN A 125 -12.18 -0.54 8.86
CA GLN A 125 -12.52 0.88 8.80
C GLN A 125 -11.93 1.49 7.55
N VAL A 126 -12.76 2.20 6.76
CA VAL A 126 -12.32 3.00 5.60
C VAL A 126 -12.54 4.47 5.94
N TYR A 127 -11.48 5.27 5.85
CA TYR A 127 -11.50 6.69 6.16
C TYR A 127 -11.81 7.52 4.91
N MET A 128 -13.02 8.06 4.86
CA MET A 128 -13.56 8.76 3.69
C MET A 128 -13.03 10.18 3.52
N ASP A 129 -12.41 10.79 4.55
CA ASP A 129 -11.92 12.18 4.47
C ASP A 129 -10.93 12.37 3.31
N ALA A 130 -9.95 11.46 3.17
CA ALA A 130 -8.98 11.49 2.10
C ALA A 130 -9.63 11.37 0.71
N ILE A 131 -10.64 10.49 0.61
CA ILE A 131 -11.37 10.19 -0.63
C ILE A 131 -12.22 11.40 -1.05
N HIS A 132 -12.97 12.00 -0.13
CA HIS A 132 -13.77 13.19 -0.40
C HIS A 132 -12.91 14.38 -0.85
N ARG A 133 -11.69 14.51 -0.32
CA ARG A 133 -10.76 15.59 -0.71
C ARG A 133 -10.26 15.45 -2.16
N VAL A 134 -10.31 14.25 -2.73
CA VAL A 134 -9.80 13.97 -4.08
C VAL A 134 -10.91 13.75 -5.11
N GLU A 135 -12.17 13.67 -4.69
CA GLU A 135 -13.32 13.32 -5.54
C GLU A 135 -13.45 14.22 -6.77
N ASP A 136 -13.31 15.54 -6.59
CA ASP A 136 -13.33 16.50 -7.69
C ASP A 136 -12.20 16.25 -8.70
N PHE A 137 -11.01 15.86 -8.24
CA PHE A 137 -9.88 15.56 -9.11
C PHE A 137 -10.10 14.26 -9.90
N LEU A 138 -10.68 13.23 -9.26
CA LEU A 138 -11.02 11.97 -9.93
C LEU A 138 -12.07 12.15 -11.03
N SER A 139 -12.84 13.24 -10.99
CA SER A 139 -13.82 13.59 -12.01
C SER A 139 -13.19 14.17 -13.29
N LEU A 140 -11.94 14.67 -13.23
CA LEU A 140 -11.24 15.29 -14.35
C LEU A 140 -10.89 14.26 -15.44
N ASP A 141 -11.15 14.61 -16.71
CA ASP A 141 -10.88 13.74 -17.85
C ASP A 141 -9.39 13.35 -17.92
N SER A 142 -8.48 14.29 -17.62
CA SER A 142 -7.04 14.04 -17.60
C SER A 142 -6.62 12.98 -16.57
N ILE A 143 -7.36 12.84 -15.46
CA ILE A 143 -7.11 11.82 -14.43
C ILE A 143 -7.77 10.50 -14.84
N LYS A 144 -9.02 10.54 -15.31
CA LYS A 144 -9.75 9.36 -15.80
C LYS A 144 -9.04 8.65 -16.95
N GLU A 145 -8.36 9.38 -17.81
CA GLU A 145 -7.53 8.80 -18.87
C GLU A 145 -6.39 7.93 -18.34
N ILE A 146 -5.89 8.21 -17.12
CA ILE A 146 -4.75 7.51 -16.50
C ILE A 146 -5.23 6.32 -15.68
N ILE A 147 -6.19 6.54 -14.78
CA ILE A 147 -6.61 5.52 -13.79
C ILE A 147 -7.97 4.88 -14.10
N GLY A 148 -8.71 5.41 -15.09
CA GLY A 148 -10.06 4.97 -15.43
C GLY A 148 -11.12 5.47 -14.45
N TYR A 149 -12.31 4.86 -14.54
CA TYR A 149 -13.38 5.05 -13.57
C TYR A 149 -13.16 4.07 -12.41
N ILE A 150 -12.77 4.60 -11.25
CA ILE A 150 -12.51 3.80 -10.06
C ILE A 150 -13.34 4.26 -8.87
N ASN A 151 -13.56 3.33 -7.95
CA ASN A 151 -13.99 3.63 -6.60
C ASN A 151 -12.80 3.36 -5.66
N ILE A 152 -12.17 4.42 -5.13
CA ILE A 152 -11.02 4.26 -4.24
C ILE A 152 -11.41 3.52 -2.95
N ALA A 153 -12.63 3.74 -2.44
CA ALA A 153 -13.10 3.05 -1.24
C ALA A 153 -13.16 1.53 -1.43
N ASP A 154 -13.54 1.05 -2.62
CA ASP A 154 -13.54 -0.38 -2.95
C ASP A 154 -12.11 -0.94 -2.99
N ILE A 155 -11.15 -0.18 -3.52
CA ILE A 155 -9.75 -0.62 -3.59
C ILE A 155 -9.14 -0.71 -2.18
N LEU A 156 -9.38 0.29 -1.34
CA LEU A 156 -8.96 0.28 0.07
C LEU A 156 -9.63 -0.85 0.86
N LEU A 157 -10.93 -1.08 0.66
CA LEU A 157 -11.63 -2.19 1.29
C LEU A 157 -11.05 -3.54 0.86
N LEU A 158 -10.78 -3.74 -0.44
CA LEU A 158 -10.15 -4.97 -0.93
C LEU A 158 -8.74 -5.18 -0.37
N HIS A 159 -7.98 -4.09 -0.20
CA HIS A 159 -6.68 -4.13 0.46
C HIS A 159 -6.82 -4.67 1.90
N GLU A 160 -7.74 -4.12 2.70
CA GLU A 160 -7.95 -4.58 4.09
C GLU A 160 -8.58 -5.99 4.16
N ILE A 161 -9.42 -6.36 3.18
CA ILE A 161 -9.93 -7.74 3.07
C ILE A 161 -8.76 -8.72 2.92
N PHE A 162 -7.73 -8.38 2.15
CA PHE A 162 -6.54 -9.24 2.04
C PHE A 162 -5.87 -9.45 3.40
N HIS A 163 -5.72 -8.42 4.22
CA HIS A 163 -5.14 -8.55 5.57
C HIS A 163 -5.94 -9.50 6.46
N SER A 164 -7.27 -9.51 6.35
CA SER A 164 -8.11 -10.48 7.08
C SER A 164 -7.91 -11.92 6.59
N ILE A 165 -7.75 -12.12 5.27
CA ILE A 165 -7.41 -13.43 4.68
C ILE A 165 -6.03 -13.88 5.14
N GLU A 166 -5.06 -12.96 5.12
CA GLU A 166 -3.69 -13.21 5.54
C GLU A 166 -3.63 -13.68 7.00
N GLU A 167 -4.36 -13.02 7.90
CA GLU A 167 -4.43 -13.42 9.30
C GLU A 167 -5.09 -14.80 9.47
N LYS A 168 -6.21 -15.04 8.78
CA LYS A 168 -6.92 -16.34 8.81
C LYS A 168 -6.06 -17.49 8.29
N HIS A 169 -5.20 -17.22 7.32
CA HIS A 169 -4.32 -18.18 6.65
C HIS A 169 -2.84 -18.04 7.04
N LYS A 170 -2.53 -17.41 8.17
CA LYS A 170 -1.15 -17.08 8.60
C LYS A 170 -0.17 -18.24 8.71
N LYS A 171 -0.66 -19.48 8.75
CA LYS A 171 0.16 -20.70 8.82
C LYS A 171 0.63 -21.20 7.45
N GLU A 172 0.05 -20.70 6.36
CA GLU A 172 0.29 -21.18 5.00
C GLU A 172 0.51 -20.05 3.97
N ILE A 173 0.02 -18.84 4.24
CA ILE A 173 0.15 -17.73 3.30
C ILE A 173 1.60 -17.25 3.18
N TYR A 174 2.06 -17.08 1.93
CA TYR A 174 3.45 -16.76 1.59
C TYR A 174 4.03 -15.60 2.43
N THR A 175 3.27 -14.53 2.56
CA THR A 175 3.66 -13.29 3.25
C THR A 175 3.89 -13.45 4.76
N LYS A 176 3.32 -14.48 5.40
CA LYS A 176 3.56 -14.81 6.82
C LYS A 176 4.56 -15.95 7.04
N ILE A 177 4.72 -16.84 6.05
CA ILE A 177 5.68 -17.95 6.14
C ILE A 177 7.10 -17.50 5.76
N GLU A 178 7.24 -16.58 4.82
CA GLU A 178 8.54 -16.07 4.39
C GLU A 178 9.12 -15.18 5.49
N LYS A 179 10.28 -15.56 6.00
CA LYS A 179 11.00 -14.82 7.03
C LYS A 179 12.41 -14.57 6.59
N ILE A 180 12.92 -13.38 6.89
CA ILE A 180 14.33 -13.07 6.69
C ILE A 180 15.11 -13.38 7.95
N ARG A 181 16.22 -14.08 7.78
CA ARG A 181 17.20 -14.28 8.85
C ARG A 181 18.01 -13.00 9.03
N LEU A 182 17.86 -12.35 10.17
CA LEU A 182 18.52 -11.07 10.47
C LEU A 182 19.91 -11.25 11.05
N TRP A 183 20.14 -12.31 11.82
CA TRP A 183 21.46 -12.71 12.30
C TRP A 183 21.50 -14.19 12.71
N SER A 184 22.71 -14.71 12.81
CA SER A 184 22.99 -16.08 13.28
C SER A 184 24.25 -16.12 14.15
N ILE A 185 24.16 -16.67 15.35
CA ILE A 185 25.31 -16.99 16.22
C ILE A 185 25.21 -18.47 16.59
N GLY A 186 26.05 -19.32 16.01
CA GLY A 186 25.97 -20.77 16.18
C GLY A 186 24.63 -21.34 15.70
N PHE A 187 23.95 -22.11 16.55
CA PHE A 187 22.63 -22.68 16.29
C PHE A 187 21.46 -21.70 16.54
N LEU A 188 21.75 -20.48 17.00
CA LEU A 188 20.74 -19.45 17.22
C LEU A 188 20.62 -18.59 15.96
N HIS A 189 19.38 -18.43 15.50
CA HIS A 189 19.02 -17.58 14.38
C HIS A 189 17.84 -16.71 14.80
N TYR A 190 17.85 -15.44 14.38
CA TYR A 190 16.71 -14.56 14.54
C TYR A 190 16.07 -14.30 13.19
N GLU A 191 14.78 -14.57 13.10
CA GLU A 191 13.98 -14.47 11.89
C GLU A 191 12.85 -13.47 12.12
N SER A 192 12.64 -12.57 11.17
CA SER A 192 11.54 -11.60 11.19
C SER A 192 10.68 -11.76 9.94
N CYS A 193 9.37 -11.55 10.10
CA CYS A 193 8.49 -11.31 8.97
C CYS A 193 8.89 -10.00 8.29
N VAL A 194 8.60 -9.91 7.00
CA VAL A 194 8.85 -8.73 6.17
C VAL A 194 7.49 -8.10 5.88
N VAL A 195 7.23 -6.95 6.50
CA VAL A 195 5.93 -6.26 6.43
C VAL A 195 5.62 -5.83 5.00
N ALA A 196 6.65 -5.42 4.25
CA ALA A 196 6.51 -5.11 2.82
C ALA A 196 5.86 -6.24 2.00
N LEU A 197 6.05 -7.52 2.36
CA LEU A 197 5.40 -8.61 1.61
C LEU A 197 3.89 -8.60 1.75
N SER A 198 3.39 -8.29 2.96
CA SER A 198 1.97 -8.20 3.26
C SER A 198 1.33 -7.07 2.43
N GLU A 199 1.96 -5.89 2.42
CA GLU A 199 1.51 -4.73 1.63
C GLU A 199 1.51 -4.99 0.12
N ILE A 200 2.56 -5.63 -0.41
CA ILE A 200 2.64 -5.99 -1.84
C ILE A 200 1.50 -6.93 -2.21
N ALA A 201 1.26 -7.96 -1.40
CA ALA A 201 0.21 -8.93 -1.67
C ALA A 201 -1.19 -8.32 -1.53
N ALA A 202 -1.40 -7.41 -0.58
CA ALA A 202 -2.66 -6.66 -0.44
C ALA A 202 -2.94 -5.78 -1.67
N MET A 203 -1.93 -5.06 -2.17
CA MET A 203 -2.05 -4.27 -3.40
C MET A 203 -2.30 -5.15 -4.63
N ALA A 204 -1.62 -6.29 -4.75
CA ALA A 204 -1.82 -7.22 -5.85
C ALA A 204 -3.21 -7.88 -5.81
N PHE A 205 -3.70 -8.22 -4.61
CA PHE A 205 -5.06 -8.71 -4.41
C PHE A 205 -6.08 -7.68 -4.87
N ALA A 206 -5.97 -6.43 -4.38
CA ALA A 206 -6.87 -5.35 -4.76
C ALA A 206 -6.82 -5.08 -6.27
N TYR A 207 -5.62 -5.03 -6.87
CA TYR A 207 -5.40 -4.92 -8.31
C TYR A 207 -6.17 -5.99 -9.10
N ARG A 208 -5.97 -7.25 -8.75
CA ARG A 208 -6.56 -8.40 -9.46
C ARG A 208 -8.06 -8.51 -9.25
N TYR A 209 -8.52 -8.25 -8.03
CA TYR A 209 -9.92 -8.42 -7.69
C TYR A 209 -10.77 -7.30 -8.31
N SER A 210 -10.31 -6.05 -8.24
CA SER A 210 -11.00 -4.87 -8.82
C SER A 210 -10.79 -4.70 -10.34
N GLU A 211 -9.87 -5.46 -10.94
CA GLU A 211 -9.57 -5.40 -12.39
C GLU A 211 -9.09 -4.03 -12.88
N ILE A 212 -8.50 -3.23 -11.98
CA ILE A 212 -7.84 -1.98 -12.36
C ILE A 212 -6.63 -2.25 -13.25
N LYS A 213 -6.27 -1.25 -14.07
CA LYS A 213 -5.24 -1.39 -15.11
C LYS A 213 -3.99 -0.53 -14.87
N PHE A 214 -3.93 0.15 -13.74
CA PHE A 214 -2.80 0.94 -13.30
C PHE A 214 -2.21 0.36 -12.00
N SER A 215 -1.03 0.83 -11.62
CA SER A 215 -0.39 0.39 -10.38
C SER A 215 -1.14 0.92 -9.15
N PRO A 216 -1.56 0.07 -8.19
CA PRO A 216 -2.26 0.51 -6.98
C PRO A 216 -1.50 1.58 -6.18
N TYR A 217 -0.17 1.61 -6.26
CA TYR A 217 0.68 2.59 -5.60
C TYR A 217 0.44 4.05 -6.05
N LEU A 218 -0.22 4.27 -7.20
CA LEU A 218 -0.66 5.63 -7.58
C LEU A 218 -1.68 6.21 -6.60
N ILE A 219 -2.44 5.35 -5.90
CA ILE A 219 -3.45 5.76 -4.93
C ILE A 219 -2.80 6.49 -3.75
N ASP A 220 -1.57 6.14 -3.36
CA ASP A 220 -0.84 6.82 -2.29
C ASP A 220 -0.66 8.31 -2.62
N VAL A 221 -0.22 8.63 -3.84
CA VAL A 221 -0.04 10.03 -4.29
C VAL A 221 -1.38 10.74 -4.39
N ILE A 222 -2.41 10.07 -4.92
CA ILE A 222 -3.76 10.64 -5.02
C ILE A 222 -4.25 11.05 -3.63
N LEU A 223 -4.26 10.12 -2.68
CA LEU A 223 -4.82 10.36 -1.34
C LEU A 223 -4.00 11.38 -0.54
N VAL A 224 -2.67 11.36 -0.65
CA VAL A 224 -1.81 12.39 -0.04
C VAL A 224 -2.07 13.76 -0.66
N TYR A 225 -2.34 13.85 -1.96
CA TYR A 225 -2.62 15.12 -2.66
C TYR A 225 -3.87 15.80 -2.11
N GLY A 226 -4.89 15.02 -1.71
CA GLY A 226 -6.09 15.53 -1.05
C GLY A 226 -5.80 16.28 0.25
N TYR A 227 -4.76 15.89 0.99
CA TYR A 227 -4.34 16.55 2.22
C TYR A 227 -3.34 17.68 1.99
N SER A 228 -2.33 17.43 1.15
CA SER A 228 -1.26 18.38 0.91
C SER A 228 -0.60 18.14 -0.44
N LYS A 229 -0.79 19.10 -1.34
CA LYS A 229 -0.13 19.12 -2.66
C LYS A 229 1.39 19.08 -2.53
N ASN A 230 1.96 19.78 -1.54
CA ASN A 230 3.40 19.80 -1.30
C ASN A 230 3.94 18.41 -0.92
N GLU A 231 3.20 17.69 -0.07
CA GLU A 231 3.61 16.36 0.41
C GLU A 231 3.42 15.31 -0.69
N ALA A 232 2.38 15.46 -1.51
CA ALA A 232 2.20 14.63 -2.69
C ALA A 232 3.31 14.86 -3.72
N SER A 233 3.74 16.10 -3.94
CA SER A 233 4.91 16.39 -4.77
C SER A 233 6.19 15.79 -4.19
N GLY A 234 6.39 15.87 -2.86
CA GLY A 234 7.52 15.20 -2.19
C GLY A 234 7.50 13.68 -2.35
N LEU A 235 6.34 13.05 -2.17
CA LEU A 235 6.15 11.62 -2.37
C LEU A 235 6.41 11.20 -3.82
N TYR A 236 5.93 11.99 -4.79
CA TYR A 236 6.21 11.79 -6.21
C TYR A 236 7.72 11.83 -6.52
N GLU A 237 8.44 12.84 -6.02
CA GLU A 237 9.88 12.97 -6.23
C GLU A 237 10.64 11.78 -5.62
N GLU A 238 10.20 11.31 -4.46
CA GLU A 238 10.76 10.10 -3.83
C GLU A 238 10.52 8.86 -4.69
N MET A 239 9.28 8.63 -5.15
CA MET A 239 8.92 7.48 -5.98
C MET A 239 9.73 7.44 -7.29
N ILE A 240 9.82 8.57 -8.00
CA ILE A 240 10.59 8.69 -9.24
C ILE A 240 12.08 8.53 -8.97
N GLY A 241 12.61 9.15 -7.91
CA GLY A 241 14.01 9.00 -7.52
C GLY A 241 14.38 7.54 -7.24
N LEU A 242 13.54 6.82 -6.48
CA LEU A 242 13.71 5.40 -6.21
C LEU A 242 13.65 4.58 -7.50
N PHE A 243 12.71 4.86 -8.40
CA PHE A 243 12.64 4.17 -9.68
C PHE A 243 13.87 4.42 -10.56
N ASN A 244 14.37 5.66 -10.65
CA ASN A 244 15.56 5.97 -11.43
C ASN A 244 16.80 5.27 -10.88
N ASN A 245 17.01 5.28 -9.55
CA ASN A 245 18.09 4.54 -8.91
C ASN A 245 17.98 3.02 -9.16
N ARG A 246 16.76 2.50 -9.39
CA ARG A 246 16.55 1.11 -9.80
C ARG A 246 17.14 0.82 -11.17
N LEU A 247 16.98 1.73 -12.12
CA LEU A 247 17.48 1.56 -13.47
C LEU A 247 19.01 1.65 -13.56
N GLU A 248 19.65 2.38 -12.65
CA GLU A 248 21.12 2.55 -12.63
C GLU A 248 21.88 1.32 -12.06
N GLU A 249 21.19 0.45 -11.32
CA GLU A 249 21.80 -0.74 -10.69
C GLU A 249 21.57 -2.04 -11.47
N ILE A 250 20.93 -1.97 -12.65
CA ILE A 250 20.72 -3.08 -13.59
C ILE A 250 21.75 -2.99 -14.71
#